data_AF-A0A971QKT7-F1
#
_entry.id   AF-A0A971QKT7-F1
#
_cell.length_a   1.000
_cell.length_b   1.000
_cell.length_c   1.000
_cell.angle_alpha   90.00
_cell.angle_beta   90.00
_cell.angle_gamma   90.00
#
_symmetry.space_group_name_H-M   'P 1'
#
loop_
_entity.id
_entity.type
_entity.pdbx_description
1 polymer ?
#
loop_
_entity_poly.entity_id
_entity_poly.type
_entity_poly.pdbx_seq_one_letter_code
_entity_poly.pdbx_strand_id
1 'polypeptide(L)'
;MTVWAASARSLIAIVGGSGILFLLAYLTYGRFLSNKVFGLDNGKKTPAVEINDENDFVSAKKGMLLGQHFSAIAVAGPVNGPILAGLMFGWVPALIWIIIGSIFV
;
A
#
# COMPACT_ATOMS: atom_id res chain seq x y z
N MET A 1 -26.43 24.72 -4.31
CA MET A 1 -26.24 23.88 -3.10
C MET A 1 -26.28 22.37 -3.36
N THR A 2 -26.89 21.88 -4.45
CA THR A 2 -27.07 20.44 -4.74
C THR A 2 -25.84 19.74 -5.34
N VAL A 3 -25.01 20.45 -6.12
CA VAL A 3 -23.81 19.89 -6.77
C VAL A 3 -22.72 19.52 -5.76
N TRP A 4 -22.49 20.36 -4.75
CA TRP A 4 -21.54 20.08 -3.67
C TRP A 4 -21.93 18.83 -2.87
N ALA A 5 -23.21 18.69 -2.52
CA ALA A 5 -23.73 17.52 -1.84
C ALA A 5 -23.66 16.23 -2.70
N ALA A 6 -23.86 16.34 -4.01
CA ALA A 6 -23.67 15.21 -4.92
C ALA A 6 -22.20 14.77 -5.02
N SER A 7 -21.27 15.73 -5.08
CA SER A 7 -19.82 15.45 -5.10
C SER A 7 -19.30 14.84 -3.80
N ALA A 8 -19.84 15.24 -2.65
CA ALA A 8 -19.44 14.69 -1.36
C ALA A 8 -19.86 13.21 -1.24
N ARG A 9 -21.07 12.86 -1.71
CA ARG A 9 -21.56 11.47 -1.70
C ARG A 9 -20.74 10.56 -2.61
N SER A 10 -20.34 11.02 -3.79
CA SER A 10 -19.51 10.22 -4.70
C SER A 10 -18.10 10.01 -4.15
N LEU A 11 -17.51 11.02 -3.51
CA LEU A 11 -16.20 10.88 -2.86
C LEU A 11 -16.23 9.87 -1.71
N ILE A 12 -17.24 9.94 -0.85
CA ILE A 12 -17.42 8.97 0.25
C ILE A 12 -17.58 7.56 -0.32
N ALA A 13 -18.37 7.39 -1.40
CA ALA A 13 -18.54 6.10 -2.05
C ALA A 13 -17.23 5.55 -2.63
N ILE A 14 -16.42 6.40 -3.28
CA ILE A 14 -15.13 6.00 -3.86
C ILE A 14 -14.14 5.61 -2.76
N VAL A 15 -13.97 6.45 -1.74
CA VAL A 15 -13.02 6.21 -0.63
C VAL A 15 -13.47 5.03 0.23
N GLY A 16 -14.76 4.95 0.55
CA GLY A 16 -15.32 3.84 1.30
C GLY A 16 -15.21 2.52 0.52
N GLY A 17 -15.56 2.55 -0.77
CA GLY A 17 -15.49 1.39 -1.65
C GLY A 17 -14.06 0.88 -1.84
N SER A 18 -13.09 1.77 -2.11
CA SER A 18 -11.69 1.39 -2.23
C SER A 18 -11.11 0.89 -0.90
N GLY A 19 -11.46 1.53 0.22
CA GLY A 19 -11.06 1.09 1.55
C GLY A 19 -11.53 -0.32 1.88
N ILE A 20 -12.78 -0.65 1.54
CA ILE A 20 -13.31 -2.02 1.69
C ILE A 20 -12.54 -3.01 0.81
N LEU A 21 -12.28 -2.66 -0.47
CA LEU A 21 -11.50 -3.51 -1.37
C LEU A 21 -10.09 -3.77 -0.84
N PHE A 22 -9.40 -2.74 -0.36
CA PHE A 22 -8.07 -2.89 0.22
C PHE A 22 -8.09 -3.71 1.52
N LEU A 23 -9.11 -3.56 2.35
CA LEU A 23 -9.27 -4.39 3.55
C LEU A 23 -9.48 -5.86 3.18
N LEU A 24 -10.33 -6.14 2.19
CA LEU A 24 -10.55 -7.51 1.70
C LEU A 24 -9.26 -8.09 1.11
N ALA A 25 -8.54 -7.31 0.31
CA ALA A 25 -7.26 -7.73 -0.26
C ALA A 25 -6.22 -8.03 0.83
N TYR A 26 -6.09 -7.17 1.84
CA TYR A 26 -5.19 -7.38 2.97
C TYR A 26 -5.52 -8.67 3.74
N LEU A 27 -6.80 -8.93 4.00
CA LEU A 27 -7.24 -10.11 4.75
C LEU A 27 -7.18 -11.41 3.95
N THR A 28 -7.27 -11.34 2.62
CA THR A 28 -7.26 -12.53 1.74
C THR A 28 -5.89 -12.72 1.09
N TYR A 29 -5.57 -11.89 0.11
CA TYR A 29 -4.32 -11.94 -0.63
C TYR A 29 -3.10 -11.66 0.25
N GLY A 30 -3.18 -10.67 1.16
CA GLY A 30 -2.11 -10.38 2.11
C GLY A 30 -1.81 -11.56 3.05
N ARG A 31 -2.85 -12.26 3.55
CA ARG A 31 -2.67 -13.49 4.35
C ARG A 31 -2.13 -14.65 3.53
N PHE A 32 -2.52 -14.78 2.27
CA PHE A 32 -1.96 -15.78 1.38
C PHE A 32 -0.46 -15.55 1.18
N LEU A 33 -0.06 -14.31 0.87
CA LEU A 33 1.34 -13.92 0.74
C LEU A 33 2.12 -14.19 2.02
N SER A 34 1.62 -13.71 3.18
CA SER A 34 2.32 -13.86 4.45
C SER A 34 2.58 -15.32 4.83
N ASN A 35 1.59 -16.19 4.62
CA ASN A 35 1.63 -17.55 5.15
C ASN A 35 2.16 -18.56 4.13
N LYS A 36 1.82 -18.42 2.85
CA LYS A 36 2.16 -19.41 1.81
C LYS A 36 3.37 -19.03 0.96
N VAL A 37 3.59 -17.74 0.72
CA VAL A 37 4.70 -17.27 -0.11
C VAL A 37 5.93 -16.95 0.74
N PHE A 38 5.76 -16.12 1.77
CA PHE A 38 6.87 -15.65 2.59
C PHE A 38 7.12 -16.50 3.85
N GLY A 39 6.11 -17.23 4.33
CA GLY A 39 6.22 -18.05 5.53
C GLY A 39 6.64 -17.25 6.77
N LEU A 40 6.02 -16.09 6.97
CA LEU A 40 6.34 -15.19 8.08
C LEU A 40 6.08 -15.87 9.43
N ASP A 41 7.09 -15.83 10.30
CA ASP A 41 7.06 -16.45 11.62
C ASP A 41 7.51 -15.43 12.67
N ASN A 42 6.60 -15.07 13.57
CA ASN A 42 6.87 -14.11 14.64
C ASN A 42 7.79 -14.67 15.74
N GLY A 43 8.02 -15.99 15.77
CA GLY A 43 8.95 -16.64 16.69
C GLY A 43 10.41 -16.57 16.23
N LYS A 44 10.66 -16.28 14.95
CA LYS A 44 12.02 -16.12 14.42
C LYS A 44 12.54 -14.73 14.74
N LYS A 45 13.67 -14.66 15.46
CA LYS A 45 14.37 -13.40 15.65
C LYS A 45 14.97 -12.95 14.32
N THR A 46 14.98 -11.65 14.07
CA THR A 46 15.61 -11.10 12.87
C THR A 46 17.14 -11.08 13.05
N PRO A 47 17.92 -11.14 11.96
CA PRO A 47 19.38 -11.03 12.02
C PRO A 47 19.87 -9.76 12.75
N ALA A 48 19.11 -8.67 12.66
CA ALA A 48 19.36 -7.42 13.39
C ALA A 48 19.39 -7.59 14.93
N VAL A 49 18.78 -8.66 15.46
CA VAL A 49 18.76 -8.99 16.88
C VAL A 49 19.70 -10.16 17.20
N GLU A 50 19.80 -11.16 16.32
CA GLU A 50 20.64 -12.34 16.59
C GLU A 50 22.14 -12.10 16.40
N ILE A 51 22.53 -11.33 15.38
CA ILE A 51 23.94 -11.07 15.06
C ILE A 51 24.41 -9.78 15.76
N ASN A 52 23.63 -8.70 15.59
CA ASN A 52 23.86 -7.39 16.20
C ASN A 52 25.33 -6.92 16.17
N ASP A 53 25.89 -6.73 14.97
CA ASP A 53 27.33 -6.45 14.77
C ASP A 53 27.68 -4.95 14.77
N GLU A 54 26.72 -4.08 15.09
CA GLU A 54 26.83 -2.61 15.05
C GLU A 54 27.19 -2.01 13.67
N ASN A 55 27.24 -2.81 12.62
CA ASN A 55 27.53 -2.37 11.25
C ASN A 55 26.38 -2.70 10.29
N ASP A 56 26.26 -3.97 9.88
CA ASP A 56 25.25 -4.41 8.90
C ASP A 56 23.94 -4.87 9.58
N PHE A 57 24.04 -5.35 10.82
CA PHE A 57 22.91 -5.86 11.59
C PHE A 57 22.71 -5.00 12.84
N VAL A 58 21.85 -3.98 12.73
CA VAL A 58 21.51 -3.11 13.86
C VAL A 58 20.00 -3.07 14.08
N SER A 59 19.58 -3.25 15.33
CA SER A 59 18.17 -3.21 15.69
C SER A 59 17.60 -1.80 15.51
N ALA A 60 16.70 -1.65 14.54
CA ALA A 60 16.01 -0.40 14.25
C ALA A 60 14.62 -0.34 14.88
N LYS A 61 14.21 0.84 15.33
CA LYS A 61 12.84 1.07 15.81
C LYS A 61 11.86 0.94 14.65
N LYS A 62 10.73 0.26 14.88
CA LYS A 62 9.68 0.03 13.87
C LYS A 62 9.24 1.30 13.14
N GLY A 63 9.12 2.43 13.84
CA GLY A 63 8.72 3.72 13.25
C GLY A 63 9.73 4.27 12.23
N MET A 64 11.03 4.04 12.44
CA MET A 64 12.08 4.45 11.51
C MET A 64 12.02 3.62 10.22
N LEU A 65 11.83 2.29 10.35
CA LEU A 65 11.71 1.39 9.21
C LEU A 65 10.50 1.75 8.34
N LEU A 66 9.38 2.10 8.96
CA LEU A 66 8.17 2.49 8.24
C LEU A 66 8.41 3.70 7.32
N GLY A 67 9.13 4.72 7.79
CA GLY A 67 9.48 5.88 6.98
C GLY A 67 10.37 5.53 5.78
N GLN A 68 11.34 4.64 5.97
CA GLN A 68 12.21 4.15 4.89
C GLN A 68 11.42 3.36 3.84
N HIS A 69 10.55 2.44 4.28
CA HIS A 69 9.66 1.70 3.38
C HIS A 69 8.72 2.64 2.61
N PHE A 70 8.14 3.63 3.28
CA PHE A 70 7.27 4.62 2.64
C PHE A 70 8.03 5.45 1.59
N SER A 71 9.24 5.91 1.92
CA SER A 71 10.10 6.66 1.00
C SER A 71 10.43 5.85 -0.26
N ALA A 72 10.73 4.54 -0.10
CA ALA A 72 11.02 3.65 -1.22
C ALA A 72 9.81 3.45 -2.16
N ILE A 73 8.59 3.45 -1.63
CA ILE A 73 7.35 3.31 -2.42
C ILE A 73 6.95 4.63 -3.09
N ALA A 74 7.25 5.78 -2.46
CA ALA A 74 6.89 7.12 -2.94
C ALA A 74 7.68 7.58 -4.18
N VAL A 75 8.59 6.77 -4.72
CA VAL A 75 9.31 7.05 -5.98
C VAL A 75 8.33 7.23 -7.14
N ALA A 76 8.75 7.92 -8.21
CA ALA A 76 7.89 8.50 -9.24
C ALA A 76 6.88 7.58 -9.96
N GLY A 77 7.08 6.25 -9.99
CA GLY A 77 6.26 5.32 -10.77
C GLY A 77 4.78 5.27 -10.31
N PRO A 78 4.50 4.90 -9.05
CA PRO A 78 3.15 4.86 -8.49
C PRO A 78 2.39 6.21 -8.49
N VAL A 79 3.11 7.34 -8.57
CA VAL A 79 2.50 8.68 -8.58
C VAL A 79 2.23 9.15 -10.00
N ASN A 80 3.24 9.11 -10.89
CA ASN A 80 3.12 9.70 -12.22
C ASN A 80 2.21 8.88 -13.14
N GLY A 81 2.21 7.55 -13.01
CA GLY A 81 1.39 6.66 -13.86
C GLY A 81 -0.11 6.96 -13.78
N PRO A 82 -0.72 6.94 -12.58
CA PRO A 82 -2.14 7.26 -12.43
C PRO A 82 -2.52 8.69 -12.81
N ILE A 83 -1.62 9.67 -12.60
CA ILE A 83 -1.84 11.05 -13.03
C ILE A 83 -1.94 11.11 -14.56
N LEU A 84 -0.97 10.52 -15.27
CA LEU A 84 -0.98 10.45 -16.73
C LEU A 84 -2.21 9.68 -17.23
N ALA A 85 -2.55 8.56 -16.58
CA ALA A 85 -3.75 7.80 -16.93
C ALA A 85 -5.04 8.62 -16.75
N GLY A 86 -5.11 9.43 -15.68
CA GLY A 86 -6.22 10.35 -15.44
C GLY A 86 -6.33 11.43 -16.51
N LEU A 87 -5.20 11.98 -16.96
CA LEU A 87 -5.14 13.00 -18.02
C LEU A 87 -5.49 12.43 -19.40
N MET A 88 -5.06 11.19 -19.69
CA MET A 88 -5.20 10.59 -21.03
C MET A 88 -6.50 9.79 -21.21
N PHE A 89 -6.96 9.09 -20.17
CA PHE A 89 -8.08 8.13 -20.24
C PHE A 89 -9.22 8.48 -19.29
N GLY A 90 -9.07 9.53 -18.49
CA GLY A 90 -10.04 9.94 -17.48
C GLY A 90 -9.89 9.20 -16.15
N TRP A 91 -10.77 9.55 -15.22
CA TRP A 91 -10.66 9.22 -13.80
C TRP A 91 -11.01 7.76 -13.47
N VAL A 92 -11.93 7.12 -14.21
CA VAL A 92 -12.29 5.72 -13.94
C VAL A 92 -11.13 4.75 -14.24
N PRO A 93 -10.48 4.79 -15.43
CA PRO A 93 -9.32 3.94 -15.68
C PRO A 93 -8.16 4.18 -14.72
N ALA A 94 -7.92 5.45 -14.34
CA ALA A 94 -6.90 5.79 -13.35
C ALA A 94 -7.19 5.17 -11.97
N LEU A 95 -8.45 5.22 -11.51
CA LEU A 95 -8.86 4.60 -10.24
C LEU A 95 -8.72 3.07 -10.27
N ILE A 96 -9.11 2.41 -11.36
CA ILE A 96 -8.95 0.97 -11.52
C ILE A 96 -7.47 0.60 -11.45
N TRP A 97 -6.61 1.34 -12.16
CA TRP A 97 -5.16 1.12 -12.10
C TRP A 97 -4.65 1.27 -10.67
N ILE A 98 -4.95 2.37 -9.98
CA ILE A 98 -4.49 2.58 -8.59
C ILE A 98 -4.90 1.40 -7.70
N ILE A 99 -6.18 1.00 -7.74
CA ILE A 99 -6.70 -0.03 -6.86
C ILE A 99 -6.08 -1.40 -7.17
N ILE A 100 -6.08 -1.81 -8.44
CA ILE A 100 -5.53 -3.10 -8.87
C ILE A 100 -4.01 -3.12 -8.63
N GLY A 101 -3.32 -2.07 -9.04
CA GLY A 101 -1.88 -1.92 -8.89
C GLY A 101 -1.44 -2.04 -7.44
N SER A 102 -2.07 -1.30 -6.52
CA SER A 102 -1.75 -1.38 -5.09
C SER A 102 -2.04 -2.74 -4.44
N ILE A 103 -2.91 -3.57 -5.03
CA ILE A 103 -3.23 -4.90 -4.48
C ILE A 103 -2.21 -5.94 -4.94
N PHE A 104 -1.73 -5.85 -6.17
CA PHE A 104 -0.97 -6.94 -6.81
C PHE A 104 0.50 -6.63 -7.10
N VAL A 105 0.93 -5.36 -6.99
CA VAL A 105 2.30 -4.90 -7.26
C VAL A 105 2.88 -4.25 -6.01
#